data_AF-A0A4R6SXQ5-F1
#
_entry.id   AF-A0A4R6SXQ5-F1
#
_cell.length_a   1.000
_cell.length_b   1.000
_cell.length_c   1.000
_cell.angle_alpha   90.00
_cell.angle_beta   90.00
_cell.angle_gamma   90.00
#
_symmetry.space_group_name_H-M   'P 1'
#
loop_
_entity.id
_entity.type
_entity.pdbx_description
1 polymer ?
#
loop_
_entity_poly.entity_id
_entity_poly.type
_entity_poly.pdbx_seq_one_letter_code
_entity_poly.pdbx_strand_id
1 'polypeptide(L)'
;MEALNDQKIQEMLENKQVDAAMIAADKDIHTYTRLFEVLKKEPEISLPFGFAGRVTRIAYASPGGFKSQILAVAVAIAISMISCLALYRFQTELTLRLFSFLFSVKYIIAAVIAGFLIIQYLDQKFVKKRTIV
;
A
#
# COMPACT_ATOMS: atom_id res chain seq x y z
N MET A 1 9.05 40.43 -1.46
CA MET A 1 7.98 39.88 -0.61
C MET A 1 8.31 38.42 -0.42
N GLU A 2 8.60 38.02 0.81
CA GLU A 2 8.94 36.64 1.16
C GLU A 2 7.67 35.81 0.97
N ALA A 3 7.71 34.81 0.08
CA ALA A 3 6.56 33.92 -0.13
C ALA A 3 6.26 33.21 1.20
N LEU A 4 5.08 33.46 1.78
CA LEU A 4 4.69 32.78 3.00
C LEU A 4 4.62 31.28 2.72
N ASN A 5 5.26 30.48 3.55
CA ASN A 5 5.18 29.02 3.50
C ASN A 5 3.73 28.58 3.83
N ASP A 6 3.18 27.67 3.04
CA ASP A 6 1.82 27.10 3.18
C ASP A 6 1.48 26.67 4.61
N GLN A 7 2.46 26.10 5.33
CA GLN A 7 2.30 25.68 6.74
C GLN A 7 2.00 26.85 7.68
N LYS A 8 2.63 28.00 7.41
CA LYS A 8 2.46 29.21 8.23
C LYS A 8 1.12 29.88 7.97
N ILE A 9 0.65 29.86 6.72
CA ILE A 9 -0.69 30.34 6.36
C ILE A 9 -1.76 29.50 7.07
N GLN A 10 -1.57 28.18 7.09
CA GLN A 10 -2.47 27.27 7.78
C GLN A 10 -2.51 27.52 9.30
N GLU A 11 -1.35 27.65 9.95
CA GLU A 11 -1.26 27.95 11.38
C GLU A 11 -1.94 29.29 11.74
N MET A 12 -1.78 30.32 10.89
CA MET A 12 -2.43 31.62 11.08
C MET A 12 -3.95 31.54 10.97
N LEU A 13 -4.48 30.72 10.04
CA LEU A 13 -5.92 30.52 9.87
C LEU A 13 -6.54 29.69 10.99
N GLU A 14 -5.83 28.67 11.49
CA GLU A 14 -6.27 27.85 12.63
C GLU A 14 -6.32 28.67 13.93
N ASN A 15 -5.33 29.56 14.14
CA ASN A 15 -5.24 30.45 15.30
C ASN A 15 -6.07 31.74 15.18
N LYS A 16 -6.84 31.94 14.09
CA LYS A 16 -7.64 33.14 13.80
C LYS A 16 -6.83 34.45 13.79
N GLN A 17 -5.58 34.40 13.35
CA GLN A 17 -4.65 35.55 13.29
C GLN A 17 -4.68 36.27 11.94
N VAL A 18 -5.77 36.15 11.18
CA VAL A 18 -5.89 36.70 9.83
C VAL A 18 -7.03 37.73 9.80
N ASP A 19 -6.67 38.99 9.48
CA ASP A 19 -7.62 40.09 9.34
C ASP A 19 -8.11 40.28 7.90
N ALA A 20 -9.27 40.90 7.72
CA ALA A 20 -9.88 41.17 6.41
C ALA A 20 -8.95 41.97 5.46
N ALA A 21 -8.08 42.82 6.01
CA ALA A 21 -7.09 43.56 5.23
C ALA A 21 -5.95 42.67 4.68
N MET A 22 -5.55 41.63 5.43
CA MET A 22 -4.54 40.65 4.96
C MET A 22 -5.13 39.70 3.90
N ILE A 23 -6.40 39.33 4.04
CA ILE A 23 -7.12 38.51 3.05
C ILE A 23 -7.23 39.22 1.70
N ALA A 24 -7.45 40.54 1.70
CA ALA A 24 -7.54 41.32 0.46
C ALA A 24 -6.18 41.60 -0.20
N ALA A 25 -5.10 41.64 0.60
CA ALA A 25 -3.75 41.94 0.12
C ALA A 25 -3.02 40.72 -0.47
N ASP A 26 -3.35 39.51 -0.01
CA ASP A 26 -2.63 38.29 -0.38
C ASP A 26 -3.56 37.22 -0.99
N LYS A 27 -3.24 36.84 -2.23
CA LYS A 27 -4.03 35.88 -3.02
C LYS A 27 -4.02 34.47 -2.42
N ASP A 28 -2.93 34.09 -1.78
CA ASP A 28 -2.78 32.75 -1.22
C ASP A 28 -3.57 32.65 0.08
N ILE A 29 -3.48 33.65 0.95
CA ILE A 29 -4.31 33.74 2.17
C ILE A 29 -5.81 33.75 1.81
N HIS A 30 -6.22 34.48 0.77
CA HIS A 30 -7.61 34.47 0.29
C HIS A 30 -8.05 33.08 -0.19
N THR A 31 -7.17 32.36 -0.88
CA THR A 31 -7.46 31.01 -1.39
C THR A 31 -7.59 30.00 -0.24
N TYR A 32 -6.68 30.04 0.73
CA TYR A 32 -6.75 29.18 1.92
C TYR A 32 -7.97 29.51 2.80
N THR A 33 -8.31 30.79 2.98
CA THR A 33 -9.51 31.19 3.74
C THR A 33 -10.77 30.60 3.12
N ARG A 34 -10.94 30.72 1.80
CA ARG A 34 -12.08 30.10 1.08
C ARG A 34 -12.07 28.58 1.18
N LEU A 35 -10.90 27.95 1.09
CA LEU A 35 -10.78 26.49 1.23
C LEU A 35 -11.24 26.04 2.62
N PHE A 36 -10.82 26.71 3.69
CA PHE A 36 -11.25 26.42 5.05
C PHE A 36 -12.75 26.69 5.28
N GLU A 37 -13.32 27.73 4.66
CA GLU A 37 -14.76 27.98 4.69
C GLU A 37 -15.55 26.86 4.00
N VAL A 38 -15.05 26.35 2.87
CA VAL A 38 -15.67 25.23 2.14
C VAL A 38 -15.49 23.91 2.90
N LEU A 39 -14.32 23.66 3.50
CA LEU A 39 -14.04 22.45 4.28
C LEU A 39 -14.81 22.39 5.61
N LYS A 40 -15.15 23.55 6.21
CA LYS A 40 -16.02 23.62 7.40
C LYS A 40 -17.47 23.27 7.10
N LYS A 41 -17.87 23.25 5.83
CA LYS A 41 -19.14 22.65 5.41
C LYS A 41 -18.90 21.18 5.13
N GLU A 42 -19.65 20.31 5.79
CA GLU A 42 -19.71 18.92 5.35
C GLU A 42 -20.14 18.89 3.88
N PRO A 43 -19.46 18.11 3.01
CA PRO A 43 -19.86 18.02 1.62
C PRO A 43 -21.30 17.51 1.56
N GLU A 44 -22.21 18.32 1.03
CA GLU A 44 -23.64 17.97 0.86
C GLU A 44 -23.82 16.72 -0.01
N ILE A 45 -22.81 16.40 -0.82
CA ILE A 45 -22.78 15.25 -1.70
C ILE A 45 -22.13 14.09 -0.95
N SER A 46 -22.94 13.09 -0.61
CA SER A 46 -22.45 11.78 -0.18
C SER A 46 -21.36 11.30 -1.12
N LEU A 47 -20.20 10.96 -0.57
CA LEU A 47 -19.05 10.50 -1.36
C LEU A 47 -19.49 9.37 -2.31
N PRO A 48 -19.14 9.45 -3.61
CA PRO A 48 -19.61 8.48 -4.59
C PRO A 48 -19.20 7.07 -4.16
N PHE A 49 -20.09 6.11 -4.39
CA PHE A 49 -19.84 4.70 -4.09
C PHE A 49 -18.46 4.28 -4.66
N GLY A 50 -17.59 3.74 -3.80
CA GLY A 50 -16.22 3.39 -4.16
C GLY A 50 -15.17 4.52 -4.08
N PHE A 51 -15.50 5.70 -3.54
CA PHE A 51 -14.51 6.73 -3.20
C PHE A 51 -13.43 6.19 -2.27
N ALA A 52 -13.83 5.56 -1.15
CA ALA A 52 -12.89 4.93 -0.21
C ALA A 52 -11.98 3.92 -0.92
N GLY A 53 -12.56 3.09 -1.81
CA GLY A 53 -11.81 2.12 -2.62
C GLY A 53 -10.78 2.76 -3.56
N ARG A 54 -11.14 3.87 -4.22
CA ARG A 54 -10.23 4.63 -5.08
C ARG A 54 -9.10 5.29 -4.29
N VAL A 55 -9.41 5.90 -3.14
CA VAL A 55 -8.42 6.51 -2.26
C VAL A 55 -7.45 5.45 -1.72
N THR A 56 -7.95 4.31 -1.25
CA THR A 56 -7.07 3.21 -0.83
C THR A 56 -6.22 2.69 -1.99
N ARG A 57 -6.77 2.54 -3.19
CA ARG A 57 -5.99 2.07 -4.34
C ARG A 57 -4.86 3.05 -4.67
N ILE A 58 -5.09 4.36 -4.61
CA ILE A 58 -4.06 5.37 -4.88
C ILE A 58 -3.03 5.42 -3.74
N ALA A 59 -3.48 5.37 -2.49
CA ALA A 59 -2.60 5.38 -1.31
C ALA A 59 -1.70 4.14 -1.25
N TYR A 60 -2.22 2.96 -1.60
CA TYR A 60 -1.48 1.70 -1.62
C TYR A 60 -0.80 1.39 -2.97
N ALA A 61 -1.10 2.13 -4.05
CA ALA A 61 -0.37 2.06 -5.32
C ALA A 61 0.97 2.83 -5.29
N SER A 62 1.35 3.37 -4.14
CA SER A 62 2.66 3.99 -3.97
C SER A 62 3.77 2.99 -4.36
N PRO A 63 4.70 3.36 -5.27
CA PRO A 63 5.61 2.42 -5.96
C PRO A 63 6.68 1.77 -5.05
N GLY A 64 6.62 1.99 -3.73
CA GLY A 64 7.53 1.40 -2.75
C GLY A 64 7.18 -0.03 -2.33
N GLY A 65 5.93 -0.48 -2.49
CA GLY A 65 5.47 -1.79 -1.99
C GLY A 65 6.08 -3.00 -2.73
N PHE A 66 6.34 -2.87 -4.04
CA PHE A 66 6.88 -3.97 -4.82
C PHE A 66 8.35 -4.27 -4.46
N LYS A 67 9.13 -3.24 -4.14
CA LYS A 67 10.55 -3.38 -3.74
C LYS A 67 10.69 -4.04 -2.38
N SER A 68 9.84 -3.68 -1.41
CA SER A 68 9.86 -4.29 -0.07
C SER A 68 9.37 -5.74 -0.09
N GLN A 69 8.36 -6.06 -0.90
CA GLN A 69 7.90 -7.44 -1.09
C GLN A 69 8.96 -8.32 -1.76
N ILE A 70 9.63 -7.82 -2.81
CA ILE A 70 10.75 -8.54 -3.45
C ILE A 70 11.91 -8.74 -2.46
N LEU A 71 12.25 -7.74 -1.66
CA LEU A 71 13.27 -7.85 -0.62
C LEU A 71 12.91 -8.93 0.40
N ALA A 72 11.66 -8.95 0.88
CA ALA A 72 11.19 -9.95 1.84
C ALA A 72 11.27 -11.37 1.26
N VAL A 73 10.88 -11.55 0.00
CA VAL A 73 11.01 -12.85 -0.69
C VAL A 73 12.47 -13.25 -0.85
N ALA A 74 13.35 -12.31 -1.23
CA ALA A 74 14.78 -12.57 -1.37
C ALA A 74 15.42 -12.98 -0.02
N VAL A 75 15.05 -12.31 1.08
CA VAL A 75 15.50 -12.66 2.43
C VAL A 75 14.99 -14.04 2.85
N ALA A 76 13.71 -14.35 2.58
CA ALA A 76 13.15 -15.66 2.88
C ALA A 76 13.87 -16.80 2.13
N ILE A 77 14.19 -16.59 0.86
CA ILE A 77 14.96 -17.55 0.05
C ILE A 77 16.38 -17.71 0.62
N ALA A 78 17.04 -16.61 0.97
CA ALA A 78 18.39 -16.65 1.54
C ALA A 78 18.44 -17.44 2.86
N ILE A 79 17.48 -17.20 3.77
CA ILE A 79 17.37 -17.93 5.03
C ILE A 79 17.13 -19.42 4.75
N SER A 80 16.21 -19.75 3.84
CA SER A 80 15.93 -21.14 3.47
C SER A 80 17.15 -21.86 2.91
N MET A 81 17.93 -21.20 2.04
CA MET A 81 19.19 -21.76 1.52
C MET A 81 20.19 -22.03 2.64
N ILE A 82 20.40 -21.07 3.55
CA ILE A 82 21.32 -21.23 4.69
C ILE A 82 20.89 -22.39 5.58
N SER A 83 19.58 -22.52 5.87
CA SER A 83 19.05 -23.63 6.65
C SER A 83 19.28 -24.99 5.98
N CYS A 84 19.07 -25.10 4.66
CA CYS A 84 19.36 -26.32 3.91
C CYS A 84 20.86 -26.67 3.93
N LEU A 85 21.73 -25.66 3.77
CA LEU A 85 23.18 -25.84 3.77
C LEU A 85 23.70 -26.29 5.15
N ALA A 86 23.16 -25.70 6.23
CA ALA A 86 23.44 -26.11 7.59
C ALA A 86 22.98 -27.56 7.85
N LEU A 87 21.74 -27.90 7.48
CA LEU A 87 21.22 -29.27 7.61
C LEU A 87 22.08 -30.29 6.87
N TYR A 88 22.48 -29.99 5.63
CA TYR A 88 23.36 -30.85 4.84
C TYR A 88 24.71 -31.07 5.51
N ARG A 89 25.30 -30.02 6.12
CA ARG A 89 26.63 -30.09 6.72
C ARG A 89 26.68 -30.82 8.06
N PHE A 90 25.62 -30.74 8.85
CA PHE A 90 25.57 -31.31 10.21
C PHE A 90 24.83 -32.66 10.28
N GLN A 91 23.85 -32.91 9.40
CA GLN A 91 23.00 -34.12 9.45
C GLN A 91 22.62 -34.59 8.03
N THR A 92 23.60 -35.15 7.31
CA THR A 92 23.49 -35.58 5.92
C THR A 92 22.40 -36.66 5.71
N GLU A 93 22.31 -37.62 6.62
CA GLU A 93 21.30 -38.71 6.58
C GLU A 93 19.86 -38.19 6.69
N LEU A 94 19.61 -37.24 7.60
CA LEU A 94 18.29 -36.62 7.76
C LEU A 94 17.94 -35.76 6.56
N THR A 95 18.93 -35.09 5.96
CA THR A 95 18.75 -34.27 4.75
C THR A 95 18.31 -35.14 3.57
N LEU A 96 18.96 -36.28 3.34
CA LEU A 96 18.59 -37.21 2.26
C LEU A 96 17.19 -37.80 2.45
N ARG A 97 16.82 -38.16 3.68
CA ARG A 97 15.47 -38.65 4.00
C ARG A 97 14.40 -37.59 3.79
N LEU A 98 14.66 -36.36 4.21
CA LEU A 98 13.76 -35.21 3.99
C LEU A 98 13.58 -34.95 2.50
N PHE A 99 14.65 -34.92 1.71
CA PHE A 99 14.57 -34.74 0.25
C PHE A 99 13.79 -35.86 -0.43
N SER A 100 14.04 -37.12 -0.05
CA SER A 100 13.32 -38.28 -0.58
C SER A 100 11.82 -38.19 -0.26
N PHE A 101 11.47 -37.82 0.97
CA PHE A 101 10.08 -37.59 1.37
C PHE A 101 9.44 -36.44 0.57
N LEU A 102 10.14 -35.32 0.41
CA LEU A 102 9.67 -34.17 -0.37
C LEU A 102 9.38 -34.55 -1.83
N PHE A 103 10.25 -35.37 -2.43
CA PHE A 103 10.06 -35.92 -3.77
C PHE A 103 8.88 -36.89 -3.86
N SER A 104 8.61 -37.66 -2.80
CA SER A 104 7.45 -38.55 -2.73
C SER A 104 6.13 -37.76 -2.76
N VAL A 105 6.07 -36.63 -2.06
CA VAL A 105 4.87 -35.77 -1.99
C VAL A 105 4.81 -34.70 -3.09
N LYS A 106 5.66 -34.77 -4.13
CA LYS A 106 5.77 -33.74 -5.18
C LYS A 106 4.44 -33.37 -5.85
N TYR A 107 3.55 -34.35 -6.04
CA TYR A 107 2.24 -34.12 -6.65
C TYR A 107 1.27 -33.40 -5.71
N ILE A 108 1.38 -33.65 -4.40
CA ILE A 108 0.57 -32.95 -3.38
C ILE A 108 1.00 -31.49 -3.33
N ILE A 109 2.31 -31.23 -3.29
CA ILE A 109 2.86 -29.87 -3.33
C ILE A 109 2.42 -29.15 -4.61
N ALA A 110 2.53 -29.80 -5.76
CA ALA A 110 2.10 -29.24 -7.04
C ALA A 110 0.59 -28.92 -7.05
N ALA A 111 -0.24 -29.80 -6.49
CA ALA A 111 -1.69 -29.57 -6.39
C ALA A 111 -2.04 -28.38 -5.49
N VAL A 112 -1.33 -28.21 -4.36
CA VAL A 112 -1.52 -27.06 -3.47
C VAL A 112 -1.13 -25.75 -4.17
N ILE A 113 0.02 -25.73 -4.84
CA ILE A 113 0.47 -24.54 -5.60
C ILE A 113 -0.51 -24.23 -6.72
N ALA A 114 -0.93 -25.23 -7.49
CA ALA A 114 -1.90 -25.06 -8.57
C ALA A 114 -3.24 -24.54 -8.04
N GLY A 115 -3.74 -25.09 -6.93
CA GLY A 115 -4.95 -24.63 -6.27
C GLY A 115 -4.85 -23.17 -5.84
N PHE A 116 -3.74 -22.78 -5.22
CA PHE A 116 -3.48 -21.40 -4.82
C PHE A 116 -3.45 -20.45 -6.03
N LEU A 117 -2.78 -20.84 -7.13
CA LEU A 117 -2.73 -20.06 -8.35
C LEU A 117 -4.11 -19.93 -9.01
N ILE A 118 -4.92 -20.99 -9.00
CA ILE A 118 -6.30 -20.94 -9.52
C ILE A 118 -7.14 -19.97 -8.68
N ILE A 119 -7.03 -20.02 -7.34
CA ILE A 119 -7.74 -19.08 -6.46
C ILE A 119 -7.31 -17.64 -6.74
N GLN A 120 -6.00 -17.37 -6.82
CA GLN A 120 -5.50 -16.03 -7.18
C GLN A 120 -5.97 -15.59 -8.56
N TYR A 121 -5.97 -16.49 -9.54
CA TYR A 121 -6.45 -16.20 -10.89
C TYR A 121 -7.94 -15.85 -10.89
N LEU A 122 -8.75 -16.60 -10.16
CA LEU A 122 -10.18 -16.33 -10.01
C LEU A 122 -10.40 -14.99 -9.32
N ASP A 123 -9.70 -14.71 -8.21
CA ASP A 123 -9.79 -13.45 -7.50
C ASP A 123 -9.47 -12.25 -8.42
N GLN A 124 -8.35 -12.31 -9.14
CA GLN A 124 -7.99 -11.28 -10.13
C GLN A 124 -9.03 -11.12 -11.25
N LYS A 125 -9.61 -12.24 -11.72
CA LYS A 125 -10.63 -12.23 -12.77
C LYS A 125 -11.95 -11.60 -12.28
N PHE A 126 -12.36 -11.87 -11.05
CA PHE A 126 -13.58 -11.30 -10.46
C PHE A 126 -13.42 -9.83 -10.07
N VAL A 127 -12.27 -9.42 -9.55
CA VAL A 127 -11.98 -8.02 -9.20
C VAL A 127 -11.98 -7.12 -10.44
N LYS A 128 -11.44 -7.59 -11.57
CA LYS A 128 -11.45 -6.82 -12.84
C LYS A 128 -12.85 -6.55 -13.38
N LYS A 129 -13.81 -7.45 -13.17
CA LYS A 129 -15.19 -7.25 -13.61
C LYS A 129 -15.98 -6.26 -12.76
N ARG A 130 -15.58 -6.00 -11.51
CA ARG A 130 -16.28 -5.10 -10.59
C ARG A 130 -15.86 -3.62 -10.70
N THR A 131 -14.89 -3.29 -11.58
CA THR A 131 -14.42 -1.90 -11.78
C THR A 131 -15.06 -1.24 -13.03
N ILE A 132 -15.87 -1.97 -13.79
CA ILE A 132 -16.59 -1.44 -14.97
C ILE A 132 -18.10 -1.53 -14.68
N VAL A 133 -18.58 -0.78 -13.69
CA VAL A 133 -19.96 -0.26 -13.59
C VAL A 133 -19.88 1.05 -12.82
#